data_AF-A0A5B0FB84-F1
#
_entry.id   AF-A0A5B0FB84-F1
#
_cell.length_a   1.000
_cell.length_b   1.000
_cell.length_c   1.000
_cell.angle_alpha   90.00
_cell.angle_beta   90.00
_cell.angle_gamma   90.00
#
_symmetry.space_group_name_H-M   'P 1'
#
loop_
_entity.id
_entity.type
_entity.pdbx_description
1 polymer ?
#
loop_
_entity_poly.entity_id
_entity_poly.type
_entity_poly.pdbx_seq_one_letter_code
_entity_poly.pdbx_strand_id
1 'polypeptide(L)'
;MNTPSRILISVLIHSLGCLAYAILNDAVVHAYKAFNGGFTTRGVAIGGASHALFYIFVTVNLIVALIPNLLAKLLLLSVMVGFILLWMMPENPLRALFYGVAQGSVTFMAILTTQVIELRWAQRLWNRRTGQTPSAGVRP
;
A
#
# COMPACT_ATOMS: atom_id res chain seq x y z
N MET A 1 20.67 -0.33 -6.23
CA MET A 1 19.74 0.67 -6.78
C MET A 1 20.00 1.99 -6.09
N ASN A 2 20.07 3.10 -6.82
CA ASN A 2 20.34 4.41 -6.22
C ASN A 2 19.12 4.84 -5.40
N THR A 3 19.34 5.57 -4.30
CA THR A 3 18.28 6.08 -3.41
C THR A 3 17.13 6.79 -4.13
N PRO A 4 17.36 7.73 -5.09
CA PRO A 4 16.25 8.39 -5.79
C PRO A 4 15.41 7.43 -6.64
N SER A 5 16.04 6.47 -7.33
CA SER A 5 15.33 5.47 -8.14
C SER A 5 14.47 4.55 -7.28
N ARG A 6 14.96 4.18 -6.08
CA ARG A 6 14.19 3.39 -5.11
C ARG A 6 12.93 4.12 -4.67
N ILE A 7 13.09 5.39 -4.28
CA ILE A 7 11.97 6.23 -3.83
C ILE A 7 10.96 6.40 -4.97
N LEU A 8 11.41 6.71 -6.19
CA LEU A 8 10.53 6.86 -7.34
C LEU A 8 9.69 5.61 -7.61
N ILE A 9 10.33 4.42 -7.65
CA ILE A 9 9.62 3.16 -7.87
C ILE A 9 8.62 2.88 -6.73
N SER A 10 9.04 3.11 -5.48
CA SER A 10 8.16 2.90 -4.32
C SER A 10 6.93 3.82 -4.37
N VAL A 11 7.13 5.10 -4.69
CA VAL A 11 6.04 6.08 -4.83
C VAL A 11 5.11 5.67 -5.97
N LEU A 12 5.64 5.25 -7.13
CA LEU A 12 4.81 4.80 -8.25
C LEU A 12 3.96 3.59 -7.89
N ILE A 13 4.53 2.58 -7.22
CA ILE A 13 3.80 1.38 -6.80
C ILE A 13 2.70 1.73 -5.79
N HIS A 14 3.01 2.58 -4.80
CA HIS A 14 2.02 2.96 -3.78
C HIS A 14 0.93 3.86 -4.36
N SER A 15 1.27 4.77 -5.27
CA SER A 15 0.30 5.58 -6.02
C SER A 15 -0.62 4.71 -6.89
N LEU A 16 -0.08 3.69 -7.57
CA LEU A 16 -0.87 2.75 -8.35
C LEU A 16 -1.83 1.96 -7.45
N GLY A 17 -1.36 1.52 -6.27
CA GLY A 17 -2.22 0.91 -5.26
C GLY A 17 -3.34 1.84 -4.80
N CYS A 18 -3.02 3.11 -4.55
CA CYS A 18 -4.02 4.10 -4.16
C CYS A 18 -5.08 4.33 -5.24
N LEU A 19 -4.67 4.38 -6.51
CA LEU A 19 -5.58 4.50 -7.64
C LEU A 19 -6.46 3.25 -7.80
N ALA A 20 -5.89 2.06 -7.67
CA ALA A 20 -6.64 0.80 -7.74
C ALA A 20 -7.70 0.73 -6.63
N TYR A 21 -7.34 1.14 -5.41
CA TYR A 21 -8.27 1.25 -4.29
C TYR A 21 -9.39 2.27 -4.57
N ALA A 22 -9.07 3.43 -5.13
CA ALA A 22 -10.08 4.45 -5.46
C ALA A 22 -11.11 3.92 -6.46
N ILE A 23 -10.67 3.25 -7.52
CA ILE A 23 -11.53 2.62 -8.53
C ILE A 23 -12.39 1.51 -7.89
N LEU A 24 -11.78 0.64 -7.08
CA LEU A 24 -12.50 -0.43 -6.39
C LEU A 24 -13.57 0.12 -5.45
N ASN A 25 -13.23 1.14 -4.66
CA ASN A 25 -14.16 1.76 -3.74
C ASN A 25 -15.33 2.42 -4.48
N ASP A 26 -15.08 3.10 -5.60
CA ASP A 26 -16.14 3.70 -6.41
C ASP A 26 -17.08 2.64 -7.01
N ALA A 27 -16.51 1.55 -7.56
CA ALA A 27 -17.28 0.42 -8.08
C ALA A 27 -18.16 -0.24 -7.00
N VAL A 28 -17.62 -0.43 -5.79
CA VAL A 28 -18.36 -1.00 -4.65
C VAL A 28 -19.48 -0.06 -4.21
N VAL A 29 -19.23 1.25 -4.14
CA VAL A 29 -20.26 2.24 -3.80
C VAL A 29 -21.37 2.25 -4.86
N HIS A 30 -21.01 2.17 -6.15
CA HIS A 30 -21.98 2.12 -7.25
C HIS A 30 -22.85 0.86 -7.19
N ALA A 31 -22.23 -0.31 -7.02
CA ALA A 31 -22.93 -1.58 -6.84
C ALA A 31 -23.84 -1.54 -5.61
N TYR A 32 -23.35 -1.06 -4.48
CA TYR A 32 -24.13 -0.96 -3.25
C TYR A 32 -25.38 -0.09 -3.41
N LYS A 33 -25.27 1.04 -4.13
CA LYS A 33 -26.42 1.90 -4.46
C LYS A 33 -27.44 1.18 -5.35
N ALA A 34 -26.97 0.40 -6.33
CA ALA A 34 -27.83 -0.33 -7.26
C ALA A 34 -28.62 -1.45 -6.58
N PHE A 35 -28.02 -2.15 -5.60
CA PHE A 35 -28.69 -3.25 -4.90
C PHE A 35 -29.55 -2.83 -3.70
N ASN A 36 -29.19 -1.75 -2.98
CA ASN A 36 -29.81 -1.41 -1.69
C ASN A 36 -30.69 -0.14 -1.69
N GLY A 37 -30.99 0.46 -2.86
CA GLY A 37 -32.03 1.50 -2.96
C GLY A 37 -31.64 2.91 -2.47
N GLY A 38 -30.35 3.28 -2.56
CA GLY A 38 -29.87 4.63 -2.26
C GLY A 38 -29.75 4.97 -0.76
N PHE A 39 -28.86 5.89 -0.41
CA PHE A 39 -28.65 6.27 0.99
C PHE A 39 -29.67 7.34 1.43
N THR A 40 -30.71 6.96 2.17
CA THR A 40 -31.50 7.92 2.93
C THR A 40 -30.64 8.52 4.06
N THR A 41 -30.65 9.86 4.20
CA THR A 41 -30.11 10.76 5.27
C THR A 41 -28.80 10.43 6.01
N ARG A 42 -28.55 9.18 6.42
CA ARG A 42 -27.26 8.68 6.95
C ARG A 42 -26.15 8.64 5.90
N GLY A 43 -26.48 8.60 4.60
CA GLY A 43 -25.52 8.53 3.48
C GLY A 43 -24.47 9.64 3.39
N VAL A 44 -24.83 10.87 3.77
CA VAL A 44 -23.95 12.04 3.65
C VAL A 44 -22.86 12.02 4.73
N ALA A 45 -23.21 11.70 5.97
CA ALA A 45 -22.24 11.49 7.06
C ALA A 45 -21.36 10.25 6.79
N ILE A 46 -21.94 9.21 6.20
CA ILE A 46 -21.26 7.99 5.75
C ILE A 46 -20.22 8.30 4.66
N GLY A 47 -20.52 9.20 3.72
CA GLY A 47 -19.60 9.68 2.68
C GLY A 47 -18.42 10.49 3.22
N GLY A 48 -18.67 11.35 4.22
CA GLY A 48 -17.62 12.16 4.87
C GLY A 48 -16.54 11.31 5.55
N ALA A 49 -16.94 10.27 6.28
CA ALA A 49 -16.00 9.34 6.92
C ALA A 49 -15.13 8.59 5.89
N SER A 50 -15.71 8.15 4.77
CA SER A 50 -14.95 7.47 3.71
C SER A 50 -13.93 8.39 3.03
N HIS A 51 -14.25 9.68 2.85
CA HIS A 51 -13.28 10.63 2.31
C HIS A 51 -12.09 10.85 3.26
N ALA A 52 -12.37 11.01 4.57
CA ALA A 52 -11.30 11.13 5.57
C ALA A 52 -10.36 9.92 5.58
N LEU A 53 -10.92 8.70 5.54
CA LEU A 53 -10.14 7.46 5.49
C LEU A 53 -9.33 7.33 4.19
N PHE A 54 -9.84 7.83 3.07
CA PHE A 54 -9.09 7.87 1.82
C PHE A 54 -7.87 8.80 1.94
N TYR A 55 -8.03 10.01 2.49
CA TYR A 55 -6.91 10.93 2.70
C TYR A 55 -5.86 10.38 3.66
N ILE A 56 -6.29 9.74 4.75
CA ILE A 56 -5.37 9.06 5.68
C ILE A 56 -4.61 7.97 4.96
N PHE A 57 -5.30 7.13 4.18
CA PHE A 57 -4.69 6.05 3.42
C PHE A 57 -3.66 6.56 2.41
N VAL A 58 -3.97 7.59 1.63
CA VAL A 58 -3.02 8.20 0.68
C VAL A 58 -1.81 8.77 1.42
N THR A 59 -2.03 9.47 2.54
CA THR A 59 -0.96 10.05 3.36
C THR A 59 -0.06 8.97 3.95
N VAL A 60 -0.62 7.91 4.50
CA VAL A 60 0.14 6.77 5.05
C VAL A 60 0.92 6.07 3.94
N ASN A 61 0.32 5.82 2.77
CA ASN A 61 1.04 5.22 1.65
C ASN A 61 2.19 6.09 1.16
N LEU A 62 2.02 7.41 1.14
CA LEU A 62 3.12 8.32 0.81
C LEU A 62 4.26 8.21 1.84
N ILE A 63 3.95 8.22 3.14
CA ILE A 63 4.95 8.08 4.20
C ILE A 63 5.67 6.72 4.11
N VAL A 64 4.91 5.63 3.95
CA VAL A 64 5.44 4.26 3.79
C VAL A 64 6.35 4.16 2.56
N ALA A 65 6.02 4.83 1.46
CA ALA A 65 6.83 4.82 0.24
C ALA A 65 8.20 5.51 0.42
N LEU A 66 8.29 6.50 1.31
CA LEU A 66 9.52 7.25 1.57
C LEU A 66 10.45 6.53 2.56
N ILE A 67 9.89 5.74 3.48
CA ILE A 67 10.64 5.04 4.51
C ILE A 67 11.37 3.82 3.93
N PRO A 68 12.66 3.59 4.21
CA PRO A 68 13.36 2.38 3.77
C PRO A 68 13.15 1.16 4.70
N ASN A 69 12.81 1.39 5.96
CA ASN A 69 12.73 0.34 6.98
C ASN A 69 11.41 -0.45 6.87
N LEU A 70 11.51 -1.75 6.58
CA LEU A 70 10.36 -2.66 6.46
C LEU A 70 9.52 -2.75 7.75
N LEU A 71 10.17 -2.81 8.92
CA LEU A 71 9.45 -2.88 10.19
C LEU A 71 8.61 -1.62 10.42
N ALA A 72 9.16 -0.44 10.12
CA ALA A 72 8.42 0.81 10.20
C ALA A 72 7.23 0.85 9.23
N LYS A 73 7.38 0.31 8.01
CA LYS A 73 6.28 0.17 7.05
C LYS A 73 5.14 -0.71 7.59
N LEU A 74 5.49 -1.87 8.15
CA LEU A 74 4.51 -2.81 8.72
C LEU A 74 3.82 -2.25 9.96
N LEU A 75 4.55 -1.51 10.80
CA LEU A 75 3.97 -0.80 11.95
C LEU A 75 2.98 0.28 11.49
N LEU A 76 3.34 1.10 10.51
CA LEU A 76 2.43 2.12 9.96
C LEU A 76 1.18 1.50 9.33
N LEU A 77 1.33 0.39 8.61
CA LEU A 77 0.21 -0.39 8.08
C LEU A 77 -0.70 -0.88 9.21
N SER A 78 -0.12 -1.47 10.26
CA SER A 78 -0.88 -1.99 11.40
C SER A 78 -1.61 -0.88 12.15
N VAL A 79 -0.95 0.26 12.38
CA VAL A 79 -1.56 1.45 13.01
C VAL A 79 -2.71 1.98 12.16
N MET A 80 -2.54 2.09 10.84
CA MET A 80 -3.60 2.54 9.94
C MET A 80 -4.81 1.61 9.98
N VAL A 81 -4.60 0.29 9.83
CA VAL A 81 -5.69 -0.70 9.87
C VAL A 81 -6.36 -0.73 11.24
N GLY A 82 -5.58 -0.72 12.32
CA GLY A 82 -6.10 -0.66 13.69
C GLY A 82 -6.94 0.59 13.94
N PHE A 83 -6.49 1.75 13.45
CA PHE A 83 -7.22 3.00 13.54
C PHE A 83 -8.56 2.96 12.76
N ILE A 84 -8.55 2.43 11.52
CA ILE A 84 -9.78 2.23 10.73
C ILE A 84 -10.77 1.36 11.50
N LEU A 85 -10.30 0.24 12.06
CA LEU A 85 -11.12 -0.68 12.83
C LEU A 85 -11.66 -0.02 14.10
N LEU A 86 -10.82 0.60 14.92
CA LEU A 86 -11.27 1.25 16.17
C LEU A 86 -12.26 2.39 15.92
N TRP A 87 -12.10 3.15 14.84
CA TRP A 87 -12.99 4.26 14.54
C TRP A 87 -14.32 3.80 13.95
N MET A 88 -14.30 2.85 13.00
CA MET A 88 -15.52 2.46 12.29
C MET A 88 -16.25 1.27 12.91
N MET A 89 -15.59 0.40 13.67
CA MET A 89 -16.20 -0.81 14.23
C MET A 89 -17.41 -0.54 15.15
N PRO A 90 -17.40 0.49 16.02
CA PRO A 90 -18.55 0.76 16.91
C PRO A 90 -19.84 1.09 16.15
N GLU A 91 -19.74 1.78 15.01
CA GLU A 91 -20.89 2.32 14.29
C GLU A 91 -21.22 1.55 13.00
N ASN A 92 -20.21 1.02 12.31
CA ASN A 92 -20.35 0.42 10.99
C ASN A 92 -19.32 -0.72 10.77
N PRO A 93 -19.49 -1.88 11.44
CA PRO A 93 -18.48 -2.96 11.46
C PRO A 93 -18.19 -3.55 10.08
N LEU A 94 -19.19 -3.70 9.21
CA LEU A 94 -19.00 -4.21 7.85
C LEU A 94 -18.12 -3.26 7.01
N ARG A 95 -18.31 -1.96 7.16
CA ARG A 95 -17.49 -0.94 6.47
C ARG A 95 -16.09 -0.91 7.06
N ALA A 96 -15.95 -1.00 8.38
CA ALA A 96 -14.65 -1.08 9.04
C ALA A 96 -13.83 -2.24 8.49
N LEU A 97 -14.45 -3.42 8.32
CA LEU A 97 -13.81 -4.58 7.74
C LEU A 97 -13.45 -4.35 6.26
N PHE A 98 -14.37 -3.83 5.45
CA PHE A 98 -14.10 -3.53 4.04
C PHE A 98 -12.94 -2.55 3.87
N TYR A 99 -12.98 -1.40 4.55
CA TYR A 99 -11.92 -0.39 4.48
C TYR A 99 -10.60 -0.94 5.04
N GLY A 100 -10.61 -1.58 6.20
CA GLY A 100 -9.40 -2.13 6.82
C GLY A 100 -8.74 -3.21 5.97
N VAL A 101 -9.52 -4.16 5.43
CA VAL A 101 -9.00 -5.23 4.58
C VAL A 101 -8.60 -4.70 3.20
N ALA A 102 -9.40 -3.87 2.55
CA ALA A 102 -9.08 -3.35 1.22
C ALA A 102 -7.87 -2.40 1.26
N GLN A 103 -7.87 -1.41 2.14
CA GLN A 103 -6.73 -0.49 2.28
C GLN A 103 -5.49 -1.23 2.80
N GLY A 104 -5.67 -2.11 3.78
CA GLY A 104 -4.57 -2.90 4.34
C GLY A 104 -3.91 -3.83 3.32
N SER A 105 -4.71 -4.58 2.56
CA SER A 105 -4.20 -5.51 1.54
C SER A 105 -3.49 -4.78 0.41
N VAL A 106 -4.03 -3.66 -0.08
CA VAL A 106 -3.40 -2.86 -1.12
C VAL A 106 -2.05 -2.30 -0.66
N THR A 107 -1.97 -1.72 0.53
CA THR A 107 -0.70 -1.22 1.09
C THR A 107 0.29 -2.35 1.35
N PHE A 108 -0.19 -3.49 1.87
CA PHE A 108 0.65 -4.66 2.11
C PHE A 108 1.26 -5.20 0.80
N MET A 109 0.45 -5.36 -0.25
CA MET A 109 0.93 -5.76 -1.57
C MET A 109 1.94 -4.76 -2.13
N ALA A 110 1.67 -3.46 -1.99
CA ALA A 110 2.58 -2.41 -2.46
C ALA A 110 3.95 -2.47 -1.75
N ILE A 111 3.97 -2.72 -0.44
CA ILE A 111 5.19 -2.95 0.35
C ILE A 111 5.92 -4.19 -0.19
N LEU A 112 5.23 -5.33 -0.31
CA LEU A 112 5.82 -6.58 -0.79
C LEU A 112 6.43 -6.44 -2.18
N THR A 113 5.71 -5.84 -3.13
CA THR A 113 6.21 -5.63 -4.50
C THR A 113 7.48 -4.79 -4.49
N THR A 114 7.51 -3.71 -3.70
CA THR A 114 8.69 -2.86 -3.59
C THR A 114 9.88 -3.61 -2.97
N GLN A 115 9.65 -4.41 -1.92
CA GLN A 115 10.69 -5.23 -1.29
C GLN A 115 11.24 -6.30 -2.24
N VAL A 116 10.37 -7.00 -2.99
CA VAL A 116 10.79 -8.00 -3.98
C VAL A 116 11.66 -7.35 -5.06
N ILE A 117 11.29 -6.15 -5.53
CA ILE A 117 12.10 -5.41 -6.51
C ILE A 117 13.47 -5.08 -5.92
N GLU A 118 13.53 -4.53 -4.71
CA GLU A 118 14.79 -4.19 -4.03
C GLU A 118 15.71 -5.41 -3.85
N LEU A 119 15.17 -6.54 -3.38
CA LEU A 119 15.90 -7.79 -3.20
C LEU A 119 16.42 -8.35 -4.53
N ARG A 120 15.58 -8.37 -5.58
CA ARG A 120 16.00 -8.82 -6.92
C ARG A 120 17.08 -7.93 -7.51
N TRP A 121 17.03 -6.62 -7.28
CA TRP A 121 18.09 -5.69 -7.68
C TRP A 121 19.40 -5.96 -6.93
N ALA A 122 19.35 -6.19 -5.62
CA ALA A 122 20.52 -6.52 -4.82
C ALA A 122 21.16 -7.83 -5.28
N GLN A 123 20.35 -8.86 -5.55
CA GLN A 123 20.81 -10.16 -6.06
C GLN A 123 21.48 -10.04 -7.44
N ARG A 124 20.91 -9.25 -8.36
CA ARG A 124 21.54 -8.97 -9.67
C ARG A 124 22.90 -8.29 -9.54
N LEU A 125 23.03 -7.34 -8.62
CA LEU A 125 24.30 -6.66 -8.37
C LEU A 125 25.35 -7.61 -7.76
N TRP A 126 24.92 -8.49 -6.85
CA TRP A 126 25.77 -9.51 -6.27
C TRP A 126 26.31 -10.46 -7.34
N ASN A 127 25.43 -11.04 -8.17
CA ASN A 127 25.81 -11.96 -9.24
C ASN A 127 26.79 -11.32 -10.26
N ARG A 128 26.62 -10.03 -10.56
CA ARG A 128 27.55 -9.30 -11.44
C ARG A 128 28.94 -9.15 -10.81
N ARG A 129 29.03 -8.90 -9.51
CA ARG A 129 30.32 -8.78 -8.80
C ARG A 129 31.05 -10.12 -8.74
N THR A 130 30.33 -11.21 -8.44
CA THR A 130 30.92 -12.56 -8.36
C THR A 130 31.29 -13.13 -9.72
N GLY A 131 30.60 -12.74 -10.80
CA GLY A 131 30.97 -13.13 -12.17
C GLY A 131 32.16 -12.35 -12.74
N GLN A 132 32.60 -11.27 -12.08
CA GLN A 132 33.70 -10.40 -12.51
C GLN A 132 35.00 -10.59 -11.72
N THR A 133 35.06 -11.47 -10.71
CA THR A 133 36.34 -11.86 -10.10
C THR A 133 37.23 -12.45 -11.19
N PRO A 134 38.38 -11.82 -11.54
CA PRO A 134 39.33 -12.43 -12.44
C PRO A 134 39.76 -13.75 -11.82
N SER A 135 39.67 -14.84 -12.59
CA SER A 135 40.40 -16.06 -12.28
C SER A 135 41.83 -15.65 -12.01
N ALA A 136 42.25 -15.72 -10.74
CA ALA A 136 43.60 -15.40 -10.33
C ALA A 136 44.53 -16.14 -11.27
N GLY A 137 45.26 -15.37 -12.07
CA GLY A 137 46.09 -15.91 -13.13
C GLY A 137 47.02 -16.96 -12.54
N VAL A 138 46.80 -18.22 -12.92
CA VAL A 138 47.83 -19.24 -12.87
C VAL A 138 48.88 -18.76 -13.87
N ARG A 139 49.90 -18.05 -13.37
CA ARG A 139 51.10 -17.79 -14.17
C ARG A 139 51.88 -19.11 -14.27
N PRO A 140 52.45 -19.41 -15.44
CA PRO A 140 53.16 -20.66 -15.74
C PRO A 140 54.43 -20.83 -14.90
#